data_AF-A0A0N0KCY8-F1
#
_entry.id   AF-A0A0N0KCY8-F1
#
_cell.length_a   1.000
_cell.length_b   1.000
_cell.length_c   1.000
_cell.angle_alpha   90.00
_cell.angle_beta   90.00
_cell.angle_gamma   90.00
#
_symmetry.space_group_name_H-M   'P 1'
#
loop_
_entity.id
_entity.type
_entity.pdbx_description
1 polymer ?
#
loop_
_entity_poly.entity_id
_entity_poly.type
_entity_poly.pdbx_seq_one_letter_code
_entity_poly.pdbx_strand_id
1 'polypeptide(L)'
;MSPVVRGSLLGAVLALGVNLVIQLAGWGEEPAGTAYPGPVNSVIYAIVPFVWIGLFAAMGTALFALRARGMMRPARAVGVLLANCALYPVYTLGFSSRALGLAGNGLTAVLAAFAIGMMLERAPRLAPLIVPVIVWVALASIGLVAVMTGRTF
;
A
#
# COMPACT_ATOMS: atom_id res chain seq x y z
N MET A 1 -12.52 -25.12 4.19
CA MET A 1 -11.79 -23.84 4.03
C MET A 1 -11.44 -23.29 5.41
N SER A 2 -10.16 -23.06 5.70
CA SER A 2 -9.75 -22.54 7.01
C SER A 2 -10.13 -21.06 7.16
N PRO A 3 -10.39 -20.58 8.38
CA PRO A 3 -10.74 -19.17 8.62
C PRO A 3 -9.65 -18.18 8.15
N VAL A 4 -8.39 -18.65 8.05
CA VAL A 4 -7.23 -17.89 7.50
C VAL A 4 -7.52 -17.45 6.07
N VAL A 5 -8.05 -18.37 5.27
CA VAL A 5 -8.33 -18.14 3.85
C VAL A 5 -9.42 -17.07 3.69
N ARG A 6 -10.39 -16.97 4.61
CA ARG A 6 -11.49 -15.98 4.54
C ARG A 6 -11.03 -14.55 4.81
N GLY A 7 -10.14 -14.35 5.78
CA GLY A 7 -9.63 -13.01 6.12
C GLY A 7 -8.72 -12.43 5.04
N SER A 8 -7.81 -13.25 4.51
CA SER A 8 -6.95 -12.90 3.39
C SER A 8 -7.75 -12.69 2.11
N LEU A 9 -8.83 -13.46 1.88
CA LEU A 9 -9.74 -13.24 0.76
C LEU A 9 -10.40 -11.86 0.84
N LEU A 10 -10.91 -11.44 2.01
CA LEU A 10 -11.65 -10.19 2.11
C LEU A 10 -10.75 -8.96 1.83
N GLY A 11 -9.52 -8.98 2.35
CA GLY A 11 -8.52 -7.96 2.06
C GLY A 11 -8.07 -7.97 0.60
N ALA A 12 -7.88 -9.15 0.01
CA ALA A 12 -7.54 -9.30 -1.40
C ALA A 12 -8.70 -8.88 -2.33
N VAL A 13 -9.95 -9.17 -1.97
CA VAL A 13 -11.15 -8.81 -2.72
C VAL A 13 -11.39 -7.29 -2.65
N LEU A 14 -11.17 -6.66 -1.49
CA LEU A 14 -11.23 -5.20 -1.39
C LEU A 14 -10.13 -4.53 -2.20
N ALA A 15 -8.90 -5.04 -2.13
CA ALA A 15 -7.79 -4.55 -2.95
C ALA A 15 -8.06 -4.71 -4.44
N LEU A 16 -8.51 -5.90 -4.88
CA LEU A 16 -8.89 -6.17 -6.27
C LEU A 16 -10.05 -5.31 -6.72
N GLY A 17 -11.10 -5.17 -5.90
CA GLY A 17 -12.27 -4.38 -6.23
C GLY A 17 -11.94 -2.89 -6.41
N VAL A 18 -11.15 -2.33 -5.50
CA VAL A 18 -10.72 -0.93 -5.60
C VAL A 18 -9.83 -0.73 -6.83
N ASN A 19 -8.81 -1.58 -7.03
CA ASN A 19 -7.90 -1.48 -8.19
C ASN A 19 -8.62 -1.71 -9.52
N LEU A 20 -9.61 -2.60 -9.57
CA LEU A 20 -10.42 -2.85 -10.76
C LEU A 20 -11.34 -1.67 -11.08
N VAL A 21 -11.94 -1.03 -10.06
CA VAL A 21 -12.77 0.17 -10.25
C VAL A 21 -11.95 1.32 -10.81
N ILE A 22 -10.72 1.53 -10.31
CA ILE A 22 -9.81 2.56 -10.82
C ILE A 22 -9.47 2.30 -12.29
N GLN A 23 -9.14 1.04 -12.62
CA GLN A 23 -8.76 0.64 -13.98
C GLN A 23 -9.94 0.76 -14.96
N LEU A 24 -11.16 0.39 -14.55
CA LEU A 24 -12.37 0.52 -15.37
C LEU A 24 -12.86 1.96 -15.50
N ALA A 25 -12.61 2.82 -14.52
CA ALA A 25 -13.01 4.23 -14.54
C ALA A 25 -12.05 5.12 -15.35
N GLY A 26 -10.92 4.59 -15.84
CA GLY A 26 -9.86 5.40 -16.47
C GLY A 26 -9.28 6.45 -15.52
N TRP A 27 -9.47 6.28 -14.20
CA TRP A 27 -9.01 7.24 -13.20
C TRP A 27 -7.49 7.14 -13.06
N GLY A 28 -6.79 8.20 -13.45
CA GLY A 28 -5.32 8.23 -13.47
C GLY A 28 -4.67 8.22 -14.85
N GLU A 29 -5.46 8.20 -15.94
CA GLU A 29 -4.93 8.56 -17.25
C GLU A 29 -4.68 10.07 -17.31
N GLU A 30 -3.53 10.51 -16.78
CA GLU A 30 -2.96 11.74 -17.36
C GLU A 30 -2.61 11.43 -18.81
N PRO A 31 -2.98 12.31 -19.76
CA PRO A 31 -2.72 12.10 -21.17
C PRO A 31 -1.23 11.82 -21.36
N ALA A 32 -0.93 10.72 -22.05
CA ALA A 32 0.42 10.30 -22.37
C ALA A 32 1.27 11.48 -22.90
N GLY A 33 2.10 12.07 -22.02
CA GLY A 33 2.92 13.21 -22.39
C GLY A 33 3.42 14.04 -21.22
N THR A 34 4.74 14.02 -21.03
CA THR A 34 5.56 14.98 -20.25
C THR A 34 5.60 14.73 -18.73
N ALA A 35 6.72 14.40 -18.07
CA ALA A 35 8.12 14.73 -18.35
C ALA A 35 9.06 13.66 -17.74
N TYR A 36 9.62 12.79 -18.60
CA TYR A 36 10.65 11.76 -18.34
C TYR A 36 10.19 10.35 -17.93
N PRO A 37 9.66 9.53 -18.86
CA PRO A 37 9.68 8.08 -18.69
C PRO A 37 11.08 7.58 -19.04
N GLY A 38 11.99 7.58 -18.07
CA GLY A 38 13.19 6.74 -18.18
C GLY A 38 12.78 5.26 -18.27
N PRO A 39 13.60 4.36 -18.86
CA PRO A 39 13.30 2.93 -18.95
C PRO A 39 12.92 2.34 -17.57
N VAL A 40 13.61 2.78 -16.53
CA VAL A 40 13.36 2.38 -15.13
C VAL A 40 11.96 2.76 -14.66
N ASN A 41 11.53 4.00 -14.94
CA ASN A 41 10.21 4.49 -14.55
C ASN A 41 9.09 3.68 -15.23
N SER A 42 9.25 3.34 -16.51
CA SER A 42 8.27 2.52 -17.26
C SER A 42 8.10 1.12 -16.66
N VAL A 43 9.20 0.48 -16.24
CA VAL A 43 9.18 -0.83 -15.57
C VAL A 43 8.50 -0.72 -14.21
N ILE A 44 8.77 0.35 -13.44
CA ILE A 44 8.14 0.58 -12.13
C ILE A 44 6.62 0.66 -12.28
N TYR A 45 6.11 1.48 -13.21
CA TYR A 45 4.66 1.57 -13.45
C TYR A 45 4.03 0.23 -13.80
N ALA A 46 4.71 -0.62 -14.58
CA ALA A 46 4.22 -1.95 -14.91
C ALA A 46 4.13 -2.88 -13.68
N ILE A 47 5.04 -2.75 -12.71
CA ILE A 47 5.07 -3.62 -11.53
C ILE A 47 4.20 -3.13 -10.36
N VAL A 48 3.82 -1.84 -10.33
CA VAL A 48 3.04 -1.23 -9.24
C VAL A 48 1.81 -2.05 -8.82
N PRO A 49 0.95 -2.54 -9.74
CA PRO A 49 -0.22 -3.33 -9.34
C PRO A 49 0.15 -4.64 -8.63
N PHE A 50 1.20 -5.31 -9.09
CA PHE A 50 1.68 -6.57 -8.51
C PHE A 50 2.28 -6.37 -7.12
N VAL A 51 2.99 -5.25 -6.91
CA VAL A 51 3.51 -4.90 -5.59
C VAL A 51 2.35 -4.71 -4.61
N TRP A 52 1.32 -3.95 -4.99
CA TRP A 52 0.15 -3.75 -4.13
C TRP A 52 -0.55 -5.07 -3.78
N ILE A 53 -0.73 -5.98 -4.74
CA ILE A 53 -1.28 -7.33 -4.46
C ILE A 53 -0.47 -8.04 -3.38
N GLY A 54 0.87 -8.03 -3.50
CA GLY A 54 1.75 -8.62 -2.50
C GLY A 54 1.63 -7.96 -1.11
N LEU A 55 1.60 -6.63 -1.06
CA LEU A 55 1.44 -5.88 0.19
C LEU A 55 0.10 -6.16 0.87
N PHE A 56 -1.00 -6.17 0.11
CA PHE A 56 -2.33 -6.48 0.65
C PHE A 56 -2.42 -7.92 1.14
N ALA A 57 -1.83 -8.88 0.42
CA ALA A 57 -1.76 -10.27 0.85
C ALA A 57 -0.97 -10.42 2.17
N ALA A 58 0.17 -9.73 2.30
CA ALA A 58 0.99 -9.75 3.51
C ALA A 58 0.27 -9.12 4.71
N MET A 59 -0.34 -7.93 4.53
CA MET A 59 -1.14 -7.26 5.57
C MET A 59 -2.36 -8.08 5.97
N GLY A 60 -3.09 -8.65 5.01
CA GLY A 60 -4.23 -9.53 5.26
C GLY A 60 -3.84 -10.77 6.07
N THR A 61 -2.70 -11.36 5.74
CA THR A 61 -2.13 -12.50 6.48
C THR A 61 -1.76 -12.12 7.90
N ALA A 62 -1.08 -10.99 8.11
CA ALA A 62 -0.73 -10.48 9.43
C ALA A 62 -1.98 -10.20 10.27
N LEU A 63 -2.96 -9.48 9.69
CA LEU A 63 -4.24 -9.17 10.33
C LEU A 63 -4.97 -10.42 10.80
N PHE A 64 -5.04 -11.43 9.93
CA PHE A 64 -5.67 -12.69 10.27
C PHE A 64 -4.93 -13.41 11.40
N ALA A 65 -3.61 -13.57 11.28
CA ALA A 65 -2.79 -14.27 12.27
C ALA A 65 -2.87 -13.61 13.66
N LEU A 66 -2.92 -12.27 13.71
CA LEU A 66 -3.09 -11.52 14.94
C LEU A 66 -4.49 -11.75 15.56
N ARG A 67 -5.55 -11.74 14.73
CA ARG A 67 -6.92 -12.03 15.21
C ARG A 67 -7.06 -13.45 15.74
N ALA A 68 -6.50 -14.43 15.04
CA ALA A 68 -6.52 -15.84 15.45
C ALA A 68 -5.82 -16.06 16.82
N ARG A 69 -4.86 -15.20 17.17
CA ARG A 69 -4.17 -15.19 18.47
C ARG A 69 -4.85 -14.32 19.54
N GLY A 70 -6.05 -13.78 19.26
CA GLY A 70 -6.75 -12.87 20.18
C GLY A 70 -6.11 -11.48 20.32
N MET A 71 -5.12 -11.14 19.48
CA MET A 71 -4.32 -9.92 19.59
C MET A 71 -5.03 -8.72 18.92
N MET A 72 -6.12 -8.26 19.53
CA MET A 72 -7.03 -7.26 18.91
C MET A 72 -6.39 -5.89 18.66
N ARG A 73 -5.49 -5.42 19.52
CA ARG A 73 -4.83 -4.11 19.37
C ARG A 73 -3.93 -4.04 18.12
N PRO A 74 -2.91 -4.90 17.95
CA PRO A 74 -2.09 -4.90 16.73
C PRO A 74 -2.91 -5.30 15.50
N ALA A 75 -3.91 -6.17 15.63
CA ALA A 75 -4.83 -6.46 14.53
C ALA A 75 -5.58 -5.20 14.07
N ARG A 76 -6.07 -4.37 14.99
CA ARG A 76 -6.74 -3.11 14.64
C ARG A 76 -5.77 -2.15 13.94
N ALA A 77 -4.52 -2.04 14.40
CA ALA A 77 -3.50 -1.22 13.75
C ALA A 77 -3.25 -1.65 12.30
N VAL A 78 -3.09 -2.94 12.04
CA VAL A 78 -2.95 -3.48 10.66
C VAL A 78 -4.21 -3.23 9.85
N GLY A 79 -5.40 -3.37 10.45
CA GLY A 79 -6.66 -3.08 9.77
C GLY A 79 -6.78 -1.62 9.34
N VAL A 80 -6.35 -0.67 10.17
CA VAL A 80 -6.31 0.77 9.85
C VAL A 80 -5.30 1.03 8.73
N LEU A 81 -4.10 0.43 8.79
CA LEU A 81 -3.12 0.52 7.71
C LEU A 81 -3.68 0.01 6.37
N LEU A 82 -4.32 -1.16 6.39
CA LEU A 82 -4.92 -1.77 5.21
C LEU A 82 -6.02 -0.87 4.62
N ALA A 83 -6.89 -0.31 5.46
CA ALA A 83 -7.91 0.63 5.02
C ALA A 83 -7.31 1.90 4.42
N ASN A 84 -6.26 2.46 5.04
CA ASN A 84 -5.55 3.62 4.52
C ASN A 84 -4.95 3.34 3.13
N CYS A 85 -4.29 2.20 2.96
CA CYS A 85 -3.75 1.76 1.68
C CYS A 85 -4.84 1.54 0.62
N ALA A 86 -6.01 1.01 1.00
CA ALA A 86 -7.13 0.83 0.08
C ALA A 86 -7.74 2.18 -0.36
N LEU A 87 -7.72 3.20 0.50
CA LEU A 87 -8.17 4.54 0.15
C LEU A 87 -7.14 5.33 -0.66
N TYR A 88 -5.89 4.87 -0.74
CA TYR A 88 -4.78 5.56 -1.41
C TYR A 88 -5.09 6.09 -2.80
N PRO A 89 -5.73 5.31 -3.69
CA PRO A 89 -6.03 5.79 -5.02
C PRO A 89 -7.09 6.91 -5.03
N VAL A 90 -8.00 6.94 -4.06
CA VAL A 90 -9.06 7.96 -4.00
C VAL A 90 -8.46 9.35 -3.85
N TYR A 91 -7.45 9.50 -2.99
CA TYR A 91 -6.84 10.81 -2.75
C TYR A 91 -5.63 11.14 -3.63
N THR A 92 -5.04 10.16 -4.30
CA THR A 92 -3.91 10.38 -5.23
C THR A 92 -4.36 10.55 -6.67
N LEU A 93 -5.38 9.81 -7.11
CA LEU A 93 -5.94 9.91 -8.47
C LEU A 93 -7.13 10.87 -8.52
N GLY A 94 -7.94 10.95 -7.46
CA GLY A 94 -9.12 11.82 -7.43
C GLY A 94 -8.81 13.32 -7.27
N PHE A 95 -7.68 13.67 -6.65
CA PHE A 95 -7.27 15.08 -6.46
C PHE A 95 -6.06 15.51 -7.31
N SER A 96 -5.46 14.59 -8.08
CA SER A 96 -4.27 14.82 -8.94
C SER A 96 -3.15 15.65 -8.28
N SER A 97 -2.99 15.55 -6.96
CA SER A 97 -2.05 16.37 -6.19
C SER A 97 -0.85 15.55 -5.73
N ARG A 98 0.32 15.88 -6.27
CA ARG A 98 1.60 15.27 -5.89
C ARG A 98 1.92 15.48 -4.40
N ALA A 99 1.51 16.62 -3.83
CA ALA A 99 1.66 16.89 -2.39
C ALA A 99 0.81 15.96 -1.53
N LEU A 100 -0.43 15.65 -1.95
CA LEU A 100 -1.28 14.69 -1.26
C LEU A 100 -0.74 13.25 -1.38
N GLY A 101 -0.14 12.89 -2.52
CA GLY A 101 0.57 11.62 -2.67
C GLY A 101 1.72 11.44 -1.67
N LEU A 102 2.54 12.48 -1.49
CA LEU A 102 3.65 12.45 -0.53
C LEU A 102 3.14 12.39 0.92
N ALA A 103 2.11 13.16 1.26
CA ALA A 103 1.47 13.12 2.58
C ALA A 103 0.86 11.74 2.86
N GLY A 104 0.19 11.14 1.87
CA GLY A 104 -0.38 9.79 1.96
C GLY A 104 0.68 8.71 2.18
N ASN A 105 1.84 8.82 1.50
CA ASN A 105 2.97 7.92 1.74
C ASN A 105 3.53 8.07 3.16
N GLY A 106 3.68 9.31 3.64
CA GLY A 106 4.11 9.59 5.01
C GLY A 106 3.17 9.00 6.05
N LEU A 107 1.86 9.21 5.90
CA LEU A 107 0.85 8.62 6.78
C LEU A 107 0.92 7.08 6.75
N THR A 108 1.05 6.49 5.56
CA THR A 108 1.18 5.04 5.41
C THR A 108 2.42 4.50 6.14
N ALA A 109 3.56 5.17 6.02
CA ALA A 109 4.79 4.79 6.71
C ALA A 109 4.64 4.86 8.24
N VAL A 110 4.00 5.93 8.76
CA VAL A 110 3.74 6.08 10.19
C VAL A 110 2.81 4.97 10.71
N LEU A 111 1.71 4.69 10.00
CA LEU A 111 0.78 3.61 10.36
C LEU A 111 1.45 2.24 10.32
N ALA A 112 2.32 2.00 9.33
CA ALA A 112 3.08 0.76 9.22
C ALA A 112 4.09 0.60 10.36
N ALA A 113 4.86 1.65 10.68
CA ALA A 113 5.80 1.65 11.79
C ALA A 113 5.09 1.44 13.14
N PHE A 114 3.93 2.09 13.34
CA PHE A 114 3.10 1.89 14.52
C PHE A 114 2.60 0.45 14.65
N ALA A 115 2.09 -0.13 13.55
CA ALA A 115 1.65 -1.53 13.53
C ALA A 115 2.81 -2.50 13.84
N ILE A 116 3.99 -2.26 13.28
CA ILE A 116 5.21 -3.02 13.57
C ILE A 116 5.55 -2.93 15.06
N GLY A 117 5.61 -1.72 15.62
CA GLY A 117 5.91 -1.49 17.04
C GLY A 117 4.98 -2.27 17.97
N MET A 118 3.68 -2.31 17.66
CA MET A 118 2.71 -3.11 18.42
C MET A 118 2.91 -4.63 18.31
N MET A 119 3.61 -5.11 17.28
CA MET A 119 3.93 -6.52 17.08
C MET A 119 5.25 -6.94 17.72
N LEU A 120 6.22 -6.05 17.90
CA LEU A 120 7.58 -6.42 18.31
C LEU A 120 7.62 -7.18 19.64
N GLU A 121 6.79 -6.80 20.61
CA GLU A 121 6.79 -7.44 21.93
C GLU A 121 6.07 -8.79 21.96
N ARG A 122 4.98 -8.95 21.18
CA ARG A 122 4.03 -10.06 21.34
C ARG A 122 3.90 -10.98 20.13
N ALA A 123 4.27 -10.51 18.95
CA ALA A 123 4.24 -11.26 17.70
C ALA A 123 5.35 -10.82 16.72
N PRO A 124 6.63 -10.81 17.13
CA PRO A 124 7.73 -10.29 16.31
C PRO A 124 7.86 -11.01 14.97
N ARG A 125 7.46 -12.30 14.91
CA ARG A 125 7.44 -13.09 13.66
C ARG A 125 6.46 -12.57 12.60
N LEU A 126 5.48 -11.74 12.97
CA LEU A 126 4.50 -11.17 12.03
C LEU A 126 4.89 -9.77 11.55
N ALA A 127 5.78 -9.07 12.27
CA ALA A 127 6.25 -7.74 11.89
C ALA A 127 6.90 -7.68 10.49
N PRO A 128 7.70 -8.67 10.04
CA PRO A 128 8.27 -8.68 8.70
C PRO A 128 7.23 -8.64 7.57
N LEU A 129 5.98 -9.03 7.81
CA LEU A 129 4.92 -8.94 6.80
C LEU A 129 4.49 -7.49 6.52
N ILE A 130 4.81 -6.55 7.42
CA ILE A 130 4.44 -5.13 7.28
C ILE A 130 5.61 -4.30 6.78
N VAL A 131 6.86 -4.72 7.04
CA VAL A 131 8.09 -4.00 6.61
C VAL A 131 8.09 -3.63 5.12
N PRO A 132 7.68 -4.52 4.17
CA PRO A 132 7.63 -4.18 2.76
C PRO A 132 6.77 -2.96 2.42
N VAL A 133 5.75 -2.65 3.23
CA VAL A 133 4.91 -1.45 3.05
C VAL A 133 5.76 -0.19 3.19
N ILE A 134 6.61 -0.10 4.22
CA ILE A 134 7.50 1.05 4.45
C ILE A 134 8.50 1.19 3.30
N VAL A 135 9.13 0.08 2.90
CA VAL A 135 10.10 0.06 1.80
C VAL A 135 9.45 0.57 0.51
N TRP A 136 8.24 0.09 0.21
CA TRP A 136 7.52 0.50 -0.99
C TRP A 136 7.13 1.98 -0.98
N VAL A 137 6.52 2.48 0.11
CA VAL A 137 6.11 3.90 0.16
C VAL A 137 7.31 4.85 0.22
N ALA A 138 8.46 4.40 0.73
CA ALA A 138 9.72 5.14 0.62
C ALA A 138 10.18 5.25 -0.84
N LEU A 139 10.23 4.12 -1.57
CA LEU A 139 10.56 4.13 -3.01
C LEU A 139 9.58 5.00 -3.82
N ALA A 140 8.28 4.86 -3.58
CA ALA A 140 7.25 5.66 -4.23
C ALA A 140 7.41 7.16 -3.92
N SER A 141 7.82 7.50 -2.69
CA SER A 141 8.09 8.89 -2.31
C SER A 141 9.32 9.46 -3.01
N ILE A 142 10.39 8.68 -3.16
CA ILE A 142 11.59 9.12 -3.89
C ILE A 142 11.23 9.37 -5.37
N GLY A 143 10.50 8.46 -6.01
CA GLY A 143 10.01 8.64 -7.38
C GLY A 143 9.15 9.90 -7.52
N LEU A 144 8.22 10.13 -6.58
CA LEU A 144 7.37 11.31 -6.59
C LEU A 144 8.16 12.61 -6.40
N VAL A 145 9.16 12.63 -5.52
CA VAL A 145 10.06 13.78 -5.32
C VAL A 145 10.92 14.03 -6.56
N ALA A 146 11.41 12.98 -7.22
CA ALA A 146 12.16 13.11 -8.47
C ALA A 146 11.30 13.81 -9.55
N VAL A 147 10.05 13.37 -9.72
CA VAL A 147 9.07 14.03 -10.62
C VAL A 147 8.80 15.48 -10.22
N MET A 148 8.63 15.77 -8.92
CA MET A 148 8.38 17.13 -8.43
C MET A 148 9.59 18.07 -8.62
N THR A 149 10.82 17.53 -8.67
CA THR A 149 12.06 18.29 -8.78
C THR A 149 12.66 18.26 -10.19
N GLY A 150 11.98 17.64 -11.16
CA GLY A 150 12.46 17.51 -12.54
C GLY A 150 13.71 16.64 -12.68
N ARG A 151 13.94 15.72 -11.74
CA ARG A 151 15.07 14.78 -11.74
C ARG A 151 14.63 13.42 -12.28
N THR A 152 15.56 12.70 -12.89
CA THR A 152 15.34 11.31 -13.31
C THR A 152 15.41 10.37 -12.11
N PHE A 153 14.52 9.38 -12.09
CA PHE A 153 14.48 8.26 -11.15
C PHE A 153 14.91 6.97 -11.85
#